data_AF-A0AAV1J4H3-F1
#
_entry.id   AF-A0AAV1J4H3-F1
#
_cell.length_a   1.000
_cell.length_b   1.000
_cell.length_c   1.000
_cell.angle_alpha   90.00
_cell.angle_beta   90.00
_cell.angle_gamma   90.00
#
_symmetry.space_group_name_H-M   'P 1'
#
loop_
_entity.id
_entity.type
_entity.pdbx_description
1 polymer ?
#
loop_
_entity_poly.entity_id
_entity_poly.type
_entity_poly.pdbx_seq_one_letter_code
_entity_poly.pdbx_strand_id
1 'polypeptide(L)'
;MENENITNVTSSQCNFDNLTILKEFSNITNAISNEDFLDIVPKAKMGRVYWITVLNCLKQRILDEMVEEMNSMWSFENMNIKLDVLEKQKEKFSDIPSDTQLWRPQHNNIKDQLRASDAAILRKQKALLEPISKEYNTKVSKLKKTVLAKRQYIKALQMDIQKYQKKNEEIISQISEKIQSHAKLSQDIVPKFDNSIWSKKDDFHG
;
A
#
# COMPACT_ATOMS: atom_id res chain seq x y z
N MET A 1 11.03 11.34 -10.67
CA MET A 1 11.33 10.93 -9.29
C MET A 1 12.72 10.37 -9.32
N GLU A 2 13.61 11.06 -8.62
CA GLU A 2 15.06 10.97 -8.70
C GLU A 2 15.56 9.55 -8.39
N ASN A 3 16.36 9.02 -9.30
CA ASN A 3 17.33 7.95 -9.01
C ASN A 3 18.65 8.65 -8.67
N GLU A 4 18.76 9.17 -7.44
CA GLU A 4 20.02 9.67 -6.90
C GLU A 4 20.21 9.16 -5.47
N ASN A 5 21.43 8.69 -5.19
CA ASN A 5 21.99 8.22 -3.92
C ASN A 5 21.95 6.72 -3.64
N ILE A 6 22.74 5.96 -4.42
CA ILE A 6 23.54 4.87 -3.85
C ILE A 6 24.93 4.97 -4.48
N THR A 7 25.96 4.76 -3.66
CA THR A 7 27.41 4.73 -3.97
C THR A 7 28.15 6.06 -3.98
N ASN A 8 28.00 6.85 -2.92
CA ASN A 8 29.18 7.51 -2.33
C ASN A 8 29.50 6.79 -1.02
N VAL A 9 29.94 5.53 -1.13
CA VAL A 9 30.71 4.90 -0.06
C VAL A 9 32.13 5.35 -0.31
N THR A 10 32.51 6.44 0.34
CA THR A 10 33.91 6.75 0.58
C THR A 10 34.52 5.48 1.15
N SER A 11 35.33 4.80 0.36
CA SER A 11 36.18 3.71 0.81
C SER A 11 37.23 4.32 1.73
N SER A 12 36.85 4.68 2.96
CA SER A 12 37.78 4.59 4.05
C SER A 12 38.22 3.14 4.05
N GLN A 13 39.43 2.92 3.55
CA GLN A 13 40.13 1.64 3.53
C GLN A 13 40.32 1.23 4.99
N CYS A 14 39.26 0.69 5.57
CA CYS A 14 39.19 0.26 6.94
C CYS A 14 39.81 -1.13 6.93
N ASN A 15 41.12 -1.11 7.16
CA ASN A 15 41.97 -2.28 7.23
C ASN A 15 41.50 -3.18 8.38
N PHE A 16 41.82 -4.46 8.26
CA PHE A 16 41.61 -5.43 9.31
C PHE A 16 42.48 -5.06 10.53
N ASP A 17 41.84 -4.62 11.59
CA ASP A 17 42.51 -4.19 12.84
C ASP A 17 42.08 -5.07 14.02
N ASN A 18 42.26 -6.38 13.87
CA ASN A 18 42.12 -7.31 14.98
C ASN A 18 43.51 -7.67 15.53
N LEU A 19 43.92 -6.93 16.55
CA LEU A 19 45.21 -7.12 17.23
C LEU A 19 45.45 -8.54 17.74
N THR A 20 44.39 -9.29 18.06
CA THR A 20 44.51 -10.68 18.51
C THR A 20 44.95 -11.58 17.36
N ILE A 21 44.33 -11.41 16.18
CA ILE A 21 44.68 -12.21 15.00
C ILE A 21 46.04 -11.82 14.44
N LEU A 22 46.37 -10.53 14.43
CA LEU A 22 47.70 -10.05 14.04
C LEU A 22 48.81 -10.61 14.95
N LYS A 23 48.53 -10.74 16.26
CA LYS A 23 49.43 -11.41 17.20
C LYS A 23 49.60 -12.90 16.87
N GLU A 24 48.54 -13.59 16.48
CA GLU A 24 48.66 -14.99 16.05
C GLU A 24 49.45 -15.15 14.74
N PHE A 25 49.34 -14.24 13.78
CA PHE A 25 50.21 -14.24 12.60
C PHE A 25 51.69 -14.08 12.98
N SER A 26 51.98 -13.22 13.96
CA SER A 26 53.33 -13.08 14.51
C SER A 26 53.80 -14.35 15.22
N ASN A 27 52.92 -15.05 15.95
CA ASN A 27 53.26 -16.32 16.59
C ASN A 27 53.60 -17.40 15.54
N ILE A 28 52.84 -17.46 14.43
CA ILE A 28 53.07 -18.39 13.33
C ILE A 28 54.44 -18.16 12.69
N THR A 29 54.77 -16.91 12.36
CA THR A 29 56.08 -16.60 11.74
C THR A 29 57.25 -16.80 12.71
N ASN A 30 57.02 -16.66 14.01
CA ASN A 30 58.01 -16.93 15.05
C ASN A 30 58.09 -18.40 15.50
N ALA A 31 57.25 -19.29 14.97
CA ALA A 31 57.28 -20.71 15.30
C ALA A 31 58.60 -21.40 14.91
N ILE A 32 59.28 -20.87 13.88
CA ILE A 32 60.61 -21.36 13.47
C ILE A 32 61.67 -20.64 14.32
N SER A 33 62.36 -21.39 15.19
CA SER A 33 63.47 -20.83 15.96
C SER A 33 64.69 -20.57 15.06
N ASN A 34 65.58 -19.67 15.50
CA ASN A 34 66.82 -19.42 14.75
C ASN A 34 67.74 -20.64 14.76
N GLU A 35 67.69 -21.44 15.83
CA GLU A 35 68.51 -22.65 16.00
C GLU A 35 68.08 -23.74 15.02
N ASP A 36 66.78 -24.04 14.97
CA ASP A 36 66.21 -25.02 14.04
C ASP A 36 66.50 -24.67 12.58
N PHE A 37 66.47 -23.38 12.25
CA PHE A 37 66.77 -22.92 10.90
C PHE A 37 68.25 -23.08 10.54
N LEU A 38 69.16 -22.75 11.46
CA LEU A 38 70.60 -22.86 11.20
C LEU A 38 71.08 -24.30 11.08
N ASP A 39 70.37 -25.25 11.70
CA ASP A 39 70.65 -26.69 11.57
C ASP A 39 70.35 -27.24 10.17
N ILE A 40 69.42 -26.61 9.44
CA ILE A 40 68.98 -27.03 8.09
C ILE A 40 69.81 -26.37 6.98
N VAL A 41 70.38 -25.19 7.24
CA VAL A 41 71.09 -24.40 6.24
C VAL A 41 72.45 -25.03 5.84
N PRO A 42 72.85 -24.96 4.55
CA PRO A 42 74.15 -25.49 4.10
C PRO A 42 75.35 -24.85 4.83
N LYS A 43 76.02 -25.62 5.69
CA LYS A 43 77.18 -25.19 6.49
C LYS A 43 78.34 -24.64 5.64
N ALA A 44 78.48 -25.10 4.39
CA ALA A 44 79.49 -24.63 3.44
C ALA A 44 79.37 -23.13 3.07
N LYS A 45 78.23 -22.48 3.37
CA LYS A 45 77.97 -21.07 3.04
C LYS A 45 77.78 -20.17 4.28
N MET A 46 78.02 -20.67 5.50
CA MET A 46 77.80 -19.91 6.74
C MET A 46 78.59 -18.60 6.82
N GLY A 47 79.79 -18.53 6.22
CA GLY A 47 80.63 -17.32 6.26
C GLY A 47 80.32 -16.26 5.19
N ARG A 48 79.46 -16.55 4.20
CA ARG A 48 79.17 -15.64 3.07
C ARG A 48 77.77 -15.02 3.13
N VAL A 49 76.86 -15.62 3.88
CA VAL A 49 75.45 -15.23 3.94
C VAL A 49 75.04 -15.09 5.40
N TYR A 50 74.45 -13.95 5.75
CA TYR A 50 73.87 -13.70 7.07
C TYR A 50 72.51 -14.39 7.18
N TRP A 51 72.52 -15.70 7.40
CA TRP A 51 71.33 -16.56 7.37
C TRP A 51 70.23 -16.17 8.37
N ILE A 52 70.60 -15.66 9.55
CA ILE A 52 69.64 -15.14 10.53
C ILE A 52 68.92 -13.91 9.97
N THR A 53 69.64 -13.01 9.29
CA THR A 53 69.04 -11.85 8.63
C THR A 53 68.10 -12.28 7.51
N VAL A 54 68.49 -13.29 6.72
CA VAL A 54 67.63 -13.87 5.67
C VAL A 54 66.36 -14.47 6.26
N LEU A 55 66.45 -15.21 7.37
CA LEU A 55 65.29 -15.76 8.07
C LEU A 55 64.38 -14.64 8.58
N ASN A 56 64.92 -13.59 9.20
CA ASN A 56 64.13 -12.46 9.69
C ASN A 56 63.42 -11.72 8.55
N CYS A 57 64.10 -11.52 7.41
CA CYS A 57 63.46 -10.95 6.22
C CYS A 57 62.35 -11.86 5.68
N LEU A 58 62.55 -13.18 5.68
CA LEU A 58 61.54 -14.13 5.24
C LEU A 58 60.33 -14.15 6.18
N LYS A 59 60.55 -14.15 7.50
CA LYS A 59 59.51 -14.07 8.51
C LYS A 59 58.68 -12.79 8.37
N GLN A 60 59.35 -11.65 8.19
CA GLN A 60 58.67 -10.37 7.98
C GLN A 60 57.85 -10.39 6.70
N ARG A 61 58.41 -10.89 5.59
CA ARG A 61 57.69 -10.97 4.32
C ARG A 61 56.46 -11.88 4.40
N ILE A 62 56.56 -13.03 5.07
CA ILE A 62 55.42 -13.92 5.28
C ILE A 62 54.34 -13.22 6.12
N LEU A 63 54.74 -12.50 7.17
CA LEU A 63 53.81 -11.72 7.97
C LEU A 63 53.10 -10.64 7.14
N ASP A 64 53.85 -9.89 6.34
CA ASP A 64 53.31 -8.84 5.48
C ASP A 64 52.33 -9.42 4.44
N GLU A 65 52.68 -10.54 3.81
CA GLU A 65 51.81 -11.24 2.85
C GLU A 65 50.52 -11.76 3.53
N MET A 66 50.60 -12.31 4.75
CA MET A 66 49.43 -12.73 5.52
C MET A 66 48.48 -11.56 5.86
N VAL A 67 49.06 -10.42 6.23
CA VAL A 67 48.30 -9.20 6.55
C VAL A 67 47.66 -8.62 5.30
N GLU A 68 48.38 -8.56 4.18
CA GLU A 68 47.87 -8.08 2.90
C GLU A 68 46.71 -8.95 2.40
N GLU A 69 46.87 -10.27 2.40
CA GLU A 69 45.83 -11.21 1.98
C GLU A 69 44.58 -11.08 2.88
N MET A 70 44.77 -10.94 4.19
CA MET A 70 43.65 -10.74 5.11
C MET A 70 42.92 -9.41 4.85
N ASN A 71 43.65 -8.34 4.59
CA ASN A 71 43.06 -7.04 4.23
C ASN A 71 42.30 -7.10 2.90
N SER A 72 42.84 -7.84 1.93
CA SER A 72 42.19 -8.10 0.64
C SER A 72 40.88 -8.85 0.83
N MET A 73 40.89 -9.98 1.55
CA MET A 73 39.67 -10.75 1.88
C MET A 73 38.66 -9.92 2.68
N TRP A 74 39.13 -9.13 3.65
CA TRP A 74 38.27 -8.26 4.47
C TRP A 74 37.52 -7.23 3.63
N SER A 75 38.22 -6.63 2.68
CA SER A 75 37.67 -5.64 1.75
C SER A 75 36.75 -6.28 0.72
N PHE A 76 37.17 -7.41 0.14
CA PHE A 76 36.40 -8.17 -0.84
C PHE A 76 35.04 -8.62 -0.29
N GLU A 77 35.03 -9.14 0.94
CA GLU A 77 33.81 -9.59 1.61
C GLU A 77 32.98 -8.45 2.20
N ASN A 78 33.42 -7.20 2.06
CA ASN A 78 32.78 -6.02 2.66
C ASN A 78 32.54 -6.20 4.16
N MET A 79 33.51 -6.75 4.89
CA MET A 79 33.34 -7.17 6.29
C MET A 79 32.92 -6.02 7.20
N ASN A 80 33.41 -4.80 6.95
CA ASN A 80 33.01 -3.61 7.70
C ASN A 80 31.50 -3.36 7.63
N ILE A 81 30.89 -3.51 6.46
CA ILE A 81 29.44 -3.34 6.27
C ILE A 81 28.69 -4.45 7.01
N LYS A 82 29.16 -5.70 6.89
CA LYS A 82 28.53 -6.84 7.57
C LYS A 82 28.57 -6.67 9.10
N LEU A 83 29.69 -6.20 9.64
CA LEU A 83 29.84 -5.93 11.08
C LEU A 83 28.96 -4.78 11.55
N ASP A 84 28.87 -3.68 10.80
CA ASP A 84 27.95 -2.57 11.11
C ASP A 84 26.49 -3.02 11.11
N VAL A 85 26.09 -3.83 10.12
CA VAL A 85 24.75 -4.44 10.09
C VAL A 85 24.51 -5.34 11.30
N LEU A 86 25.49 -6.14 11.71
CA LEU A 86 25.38 -7.00 12.88
C LEU A 86 25.25 -6.19 14.18
N GLU A 87 26.02 -5.11 14.35
CA GLU A 87 25.93 -4.27 15.54
C GLU A 87 24.57 -3.56 15.61
N LYS A 88 24.07 -3.03 14.49
CA LYS A 88 22.72 -2.47 14.39
C LYS A 88 21.63 -3.49 14.71
N GLN A 89 21.80 -4.73 14.27
CA GLN A 89 20.86 -5.80 14.60
C GLN A 89 20.90 -6.15 16.09
N LYS A 90 22.10 -6.22 16.68
CA LYS A 90 22.29 -6.46 18.11
C LYS A 90 21.64 -5.36 18.95
N GLU A 91 21.84 -4.09 18.58
CA GLU A 91 21.20 -2.95 19.23
C GLU A 91 19.67 -3.02 19.09
N LYS A 92 19.14 -3.29 17.89
CA LYS A 92 17.69 -3.42 17.66
C LYS A 92 17.01 -4.47 18.53
N PHE A 93 17.74 -5.51 18.93
CA PHE A 93 17.21 -6.63 19.71
C PHE A 93 17.76 -6.68 21.14
N SER A 94 18.40 -5.61 21.62
CA SER A 94 18.99 -5.54 22.98
C SER A 94 17.96 -5.72 24.09
N ASP A 95 16.71 -5.29 23.85
CA ASP A 95 15.65 -5.26 24.85
C ASP A 95 14.95 -6.62 25.01
N ILE A 96 15.33 -7.61 24.20
CA ILE A 96 14.75 -8.95 24.27
C ILE A 96 15.45 -9.72 25.40
N PRO A 97 14.70 -10.23 26.39
CA PRO A 97 15.28 -11.00 27.49
C PRO A 97 16.10 -12.17 26.96
N SER A 98 17.29 -12.39 27.53
CA SER A 98 18.23 -13.45 27.15
C SER A 98 17.62 -14.86 27.16
N ASP A 99 16.60 -15.06 27.99
CA ASP A 99 15.92 -16.34 28.15
C ASP A 99 14.87 -16.59 27.06
N THR A 100 14.59 -15.59 26.22
CA THR A 100 13.61 -15.70 25.15
C THR A 100 14.26 -16.30 23.91
N GLN A 101 13.89 -17.54 23.58
CA GLN A 101 14.36 -18.15 22.34
C GLN A 101 13.74 -17.42 21.13
N LEU A 102 14.56 -16.63 20.45
CA LEU A 102 14.17 -15.99 19.19
C LEU A 102 13.98 -17.03 18.10
N TRP A 103 12.98 -16.79 17.25
CA TRP A 103 12.75 -17.63 16.08
C TRP A 103 14.00 -17.66 15.18
N ARG A 104 14.34 -18.87 14.73
CA ARG A 104 15.42 -19.12 13.78
C ARG A 104 14.85 -19.97 12.63
N PRO A 105 15.23 -19.71 11.37
CA PRO A 105 14.84 -20.56 10.25
C PRO A 105 15.22 -22.01 10.52
N GLN A 106 14.23 -22.90 10.61
CA GLN A 106 14.45 -24.34 10.70
C GLN A 106 14.47 -24.90 9.27
N HIS A 107 15.54 -25.60 8.88
CA HIS A 107 15.77 -26.08 7.50
C HIS A 107 14.63 -26.95 6.93
N ASN A 108 13.83 -27.57 7.79
CA ASN A 108 12.79 -28.54 7.37
C ASN A 108 11.41 -27.90 7.09
N ASN A 109 11.23 -26.60 7.29
CA ASN A 109 9.89 -25.99 7.18
C ASN A 109 9.89 -24.61 6.49
N ILE A 110 10.33 -24.58 5.24
CA ILE A 110 10.33 -23.40 4.37
C ILE A 110 8.91 -22.80 4.22
N LYS A 111 7.87 -23.65 4.22
CA LYS A 111 6.47 -23.21 4.10
C LYS A 111 6.05 -22.30 5.25
N ASP A 112 6.43 -22.62 6.49
CA ASP A 112 6.09 -21.77 7.62
C ASP A 112 6.92 -20.48 7.68
N GLN A 113 8.15 -20.49 7.14
CA GLN A 113 8.93 -19.27 6.95
C GLN A 113 8.24 -18.31 5.96
N LEU A 114 7.78 -18.83 4.82
CA LEU A 114 7.05 -18.07 3.81
C LEU A 114 5.70 -17.54 4.34
N ARG A 115 4.98 -18.35 5.12
CA ARG A 115 3.70 -17.92 5.72
C ARG A 115 3.87 -16.72 6.64
N ALA A 116 4.96 -16.65 7.41
CA ALA A 116 5.23 -15.52 8.28
C ALA A 116 5.46 -14.23 7.48
N SER A 117 6.23 -14.29 6.37
CA SER A 117 6.40 -13.13 5.48
C SER A 117 5.11 -12.74 4.78
N ASP A 118 4.35 -13.72 4.27
CA ASP A 118 3.09 -13.48 3.60
C ASP A 118 2.06 -12.83 4.55
N ALA A 119 1.99 -13.30 5.79
CA ALA A 119 1.13 -12.69 6.80
C ALA A 119 1.50 -11.23 7.08
N ALA A 120 2.78 -10.87 7.07
CA ALA A 120 3.21 -9.47 7.22
C ALA A 120 2.80 -8.61 6.01
N ILE A 121 2.96 -9.13 4.79
CA ILE A 121 2.55 -8.46 3.55
C ILE A 121 1.03 -8.27 3.54
N LEU A 122 0.27 -9.31 3.84
CA LEU A 122 -1.19 -9.27 3.91
C LEU A 122 -1.69 -8.28 4.96
N ARG A 123 -1.02 -8.16 6.11
CA ARG A 123 -1.35 -7.12 7.11
C ARG A 123 -1.15 -5.71 6.56
N LYS A 124 -0.05 -5.47 5.83
CA LYS A 124 0.19 -4.16 5.19
C LYS A 124 -0.87 -3.86 4.12
N GLN A 125 -1.19 -4.84 3.27
CA GLN A 125 -2.24 -4.69 2.25
C GLN A 125 -3.60 -4.43 2.89
N LYS A 126 -3.96 -5.15 3.95
CA LYS A 126 -5.19 -4.92 4.70
C LYS A 126 -5.25 -3.49 5.25
N ALA A 127 -4.17 -3.02 5.87
CA ALA A 127 -4.09 -1.66 6.43
C ALA A 127 -4.30 -0.57 5.37
N LEU A 128 -3.90 -0.81 4.12
CA LEU A 128 -4.15 0.10 3.00
C LEU A 128 -5.58 0.01 2.45
N LEU A 129 -6.12 -1.20 2.31
CA LEU A 129 -7.44 -1.43 1.71
C LEU A 129 -8.61 -1.07 2.63
N GLU A 130 -8.44 -1.26 3.94
CA GLU A 130 -9.48 -0.98 4.93
C GLU A 130 -9.97 0.49 4.94
N PRO A 131 -9.10 1.51 4.99
CA PRO A 131 -9.55 2.91 4.96
C PRO A 131 -10.21 3.28 3.63
N ILE A 132 -9.71 2.77 2.50
CA ILE A 132 -10.32 2.99 1.18
C ILE A 132 -11.74 2.42 1.17
N SER A 133 -11.92 1.19 1.64
CA SER A 133 -13.25 0.57 1.75
C SER A 133 -14.19 1.38 2.65
N LYS A 134 -13.71 1.85 3.80
CA LYS A 134 -14.49 2.75 4.68
C LYS A 134 -14.89 4.04 3.98
N GLU A 135 -13.98 4.68 3.26
CA GLU A 135 -14.27 5.89 2.50
C GLU A 135 -15.37 5.66 1.45
N TYR A 136 -15.25 4.61 0.64
CA TYR A 136 -16.28 4.24 -0.34
C TYR A 136 -17.63 3.97 0.31
N ASN A 137 -17.67 3.24 1.42
CA ASN A 137 -18.90 2.97 2.16
C ASN A 137 -19.56 4.27 2.66
N THR A 138 -18.77 5.24 3.13
CA THR A 138 -19.34 6.55 3.54
C THR A 138 -19.93 7.32 2.35
N LYS A 139 -19.27 7.32 1.19
CA LYS A 139 -19.77 7.96 -0.04
C LYS A 139 -21.07 7.31 -0.51
N VAL A 140 -21.12 5.98 -0.54
CA VAL A 140 -22.33 5.21 -0.91
C VAL A 140 -23.47 5.51 0.07
N SER A 141 -23.21 5.57 1.37
CA SER A 141 -24.23 5.89 2.38
C SER A 141 -24.81 7.30 2.18
N LYS A 142 -23.95 8.30 1.89
CA LYS A 142 -24.40 9.66 1.55
C LYS A 142 -25.28 9.67 0.30
N LEU A 143 -24.84 9.02 -0.78
CA LEU A 143 -25.61 8.92 -2.02
C LEU A 143 -26.95 8.22 -1.83
N LYS A 144 -27.01 7.13 -1.04
CA LYS A 144 -28.26 6.44 -0.70
C LYS A 144 -29.26 7.38 -0.02
N LYS A 145 -28.81 8.21 0.93
CA LYS A 145 -29.67 9.22 1.59
C LYS A 145 -30.20 10.24 0.58
N THR A 146 -29.34 10.75 -0.30
CA THR A 146 -29.75 11.70 -1.34
C THR A 146 -30.78 11.09 -2.31
N VAL A 147 -30.55 9.85 -2.76
CA VAL A 147 -31.49 9.14 -3.65
C VAL A 147 -32.84 8.91 -2.96
N LEU A 148 -32.83 8.53 -1.67
CA LEU A 148 -34.06 8.37 -0.89
C LEU A 148 -34.85 9.68 -0.81
N ALA A 149 -34.19 10.79 -0.49
CA ALA A 149 -34.82 12.10 -0.41
C ALA A 149 -35.43 12.52 -1.76
N LYS A 150 -34.69 12.34 -2.86
CA LYS A 150 -35.21 12.61 -4.22
C LYS A 150 -36.41 11.75 -4.58
N ARG A 151 -36.41 10.46 -4.23
CA ARG A 151 -37.56 9.57 -4.43
C ARG A 151 -38.79 10.03 -3.66
N GLN A 152 -38.61 10.44 -2.40
CA GLN A 152 -39.71 10.95 -1.57
C GLN A 152 -40.28 12.25 -2.15
N TYR A 153 -39.41 13.16 -2.59
CA TYR A 153 -39.83 14.40 -3.24
C TYR A 153 -40.63 14.15 -4.53
N ILE A 154 -40.18 13.24 -5.39
CA ILE A 154 -40.93 12.85 -6.60
C ILE A 154 -42.30 12.27 -6.24
N LYS A 155 -42.36 11.43 -5.19
CA LYS A 155 -43.65 10.87 -4.73
C LYS A 155 -44.59 11.97 -4.23
N ALA A 156 -44.08 12.98 -3.53
CA ALA A 156 -44.88 14.12 -3.11
C ALA A 156 -45.44 14.91 -4.31
N LEU A 157 -44.59 15.23 -5.29
CA LEU A 157 -45.02 15.89 -6.53
C LEU A 157 -46.08 15.07 -7.29
N GLN A 158 -45.93 13.74 -7.34
CA GLN A 158 -46.91 12.87 -7.98
C GLN A 158 -48.29 12.94 -7.29
N MET A 159 -48.32 12.98 -5.95
CA MET A 159 -49.56 13.15 -5.20
C MET A 159 -50.19 14.53 -5.44
N ASP A 160 -49.39 15.59 -5.50
CA ASP A 160 -49.88 16.94 -5.81
C ASP A 160 -50.48 17.01 -7.21
N ILE A 161 -49.81 16.43 -8.22
CA ILE A 161 -50.34 16.34 -9.59
C ILE A 161 -51.70 15.63 -9.60
N GLN A 162 -51.82 14.48 -8.93
CA GLN A 162 -53.09 13.75 -8.83
C GLN A 162 -54.19 14.58 -8.16
N LYS A 163 -53.85 15.35 -7.11
CA LYS A 163 -54.78 16.26 -6.45
C LYS A 163 -55.29 17.35 -7.40
N TYR A 164 -54.40 17.97 -8.18
CA TYR A 164 -54.80 18.99 -9.16
C TYR A 164 -55.61 18.41 -10.31
N GLN A 165 -55.28 17.21 -10.79
CA GLN A 165 -56.07 16.50 -11.80
C GLN A 165 -57.51 16.27 -11.32
N LYS A 166 -57.68 15.72 -10.12
CA LYS A 166 -59.01 15.49 -9.53
C LYS A 166 -59.80 16.79 -9.38
N LYS A 167 -59.16 17.87 -8.90
CA LYS A 167 -59.83 19.17 -8.77
C LYS A 167 -60.25 19.74 -10.13
N ASN A 168 -59.45 19.52 -11.16
CA ASN A 168 -59.78 19.96 -12.51
C ASN A 168 -60.97 19.18 -13.07
N GLU A 169 -61.03 17.85 -12.86
CA GLU A 169 -62.19 17.03 -13.20
C GLU A 169 -63.46 17.51 -12.50
N GLU A 170 -63.40 17.83 -11.20
CA GLU A 170 -64.52 18.39 -10.44
C GLU A 170 -65.02 19.72 -11.03
N ILE A 171 -64.10 20.63 -11.40
CA ILE A 171 -64.45 21.91 -12.04
C ILE A 171 -65.11 21.68 -13.40
N ILE A 172 -64.57 20.77 -14.23
CA ILE A 172 -65.13 20.44 -15.53
C ILE A 172 -66.54 19.87 -15.39
N SER A 173 -66.78 18.99 -14.40
CA SER A 173 -68.12 18.48 -14.08
C SER A 173 -69.07 19.60 -13.68
N GLN A 174 -68.68 20.52 -12.80
CA GLN A 174 -69.52 21.66 -12.39
C GLN A 174 -69.86 22.59 -13.56
N ILE A 175 -68.90 22.87 -14.45
CA ILE A 175 -69.15 23.65 -15.67
C ILE A 175 -70.15 22.93 -16.57
N SER A 176 -69.97 21.62 -16.77
CA SER A 176 -70.85 20.80 -17.60
C SER A 176 -72.28 20.76 -17.05
N GLU A 177 -72.45 20.62 -15.73
CA GLU A 177 -73.77 20.70 -15.06
C GLU A 177 -74.43 22.06 -15.25
N LYS A 178 -73.68 23.16 -15.13
CA LYS A 178 -74.21 24.51 -15.40
C LYS A 178 -74.64 24.67 -16.85
N ILE A 179 -73.83 24.23 -17.80
CA ILE A 179 -74.17 24.28 -19.23
C ILE A 179 -75.45 23.50 -19.50
N GLN A 180 -75.58 22.28 -18.96
CA GLN A 180 -76.81 21.48 -19.10
C GLN A 180 -78.02 22.15 -18.47
N SER A 181 -77.86 22.75 -17.29
CA SER A 181 -78.93 23.48 -16.60
C SER A 181 -79.39 24.70 -17.41
N HIS A 182 -78.45 25.47 -17.99
CA HIS A 182 -78.77 26.58 -18.88
C HIS A 182 -79.45 26.11 -20.18
N ALA A 183 -79.03 25.00 -20.77
CA ALA A 183 -79.67 24.44 -21.97
C ALA A 183 -81.12 24.00 -21.70
N LYS A 184 -81.39 23.38 -20.54
CA LYS A 184 -82.75 23.05 -20.09
C LYS A 184 -83.59 24.31 -19.87
N LEU A 185 -83.03 25.29 -19.16
CA LEU A 185 -83.71 26.57 -18.93
C LEU A 185 -84.02 27.30 -20.24
N SER A 186 -83.12 27.27 -21.23
CA SER A 186 -83.40 27.86 -22.54
C SER A 186 -84.51 27.12 -23.27
N GLN A 187 -84.58 25.79 -23.17
CA GLN A 187 -85.69 25.01 -23.74
C GLN A 187 -87.03 25.34 -23.06
N ASP A 188 -87.03 25.62 -21.76
CA ASP A 188 -88.24 25.99 -21.00
C ASP A 188 -88.70 27.44 -21.24
N ILE A 189 -87.76 28.35 -21.53
CA ILE A 189 -88.05 29.77 -21.79
C ILE A 189 -88.41 30.04 -23.25
N VAL A 190 -87.97 29.20 -24.21
CA VAL A 190 -88.40 29.33 -25.60
C VAL A 190 -89.92 29.16 -25.66
N PRO A 191 -90.68 30.19 -26.06
CA PRO A 191 -92.12 30.07 -26.15
C PRO A 191 -92.43 28.95 -27.13
N LYS A 192 -93.23 27.95 -26.70
CA LYS A 192 -93.91 27.06 -27.63
C LYS A 192 -94.89 27.93 -28.41
N PHE A 193 -94.43 28.47 -29.54
CA PHE A 193 -95.33 29.11 -30.48
C PHE A 193 -96.29 28.05 -30.98
N ASP A 194 -97.53 28.12 -30.49
CA ASP A 194 -98.63 27.35 -31.05
C ASP A 194 -98.95 27.94 -32.42
N ASN A 195 -98.36 27.37 -33.45
CA ASN A 195 -98.61 27.76 -34.84
C ASN A 195 -100.09 27.55 -35.23
N SER A 196 -100.94 26.93 -34.40
CA SER A 196 -102.36 26.77 -34.67
C SER A 196 -103.16 28.07 -34.59
N ILE A 197 -102.65 29.11 -33.90
CA ILE A 197 -103.35 30.40 -33.75
C ILE A 197 -103.23 31.24 -35.03
N TRP A 198 -102.18 31.04 -35.83
CA TRP A 198 -101.93 31.81 -37.06
C TRP A 198 -102.48 31.16 -38.34
N SER A 199 -102.93 29.91 -38.28
CA SER A 199 -103.50 29.18 -39.43
C SER A 199 -105.03 29.24 -39.55
N LYS A 200 -105.72 30.12 -38.81
CA LYS A 200 -107.16 30.42 -38.99
C LYS A 200 -107.39 31.85 -39.49
N LYS A 201 -107.03 32.06 -40.76
CA LYS A 201 -107.48 33.08 -41.72
C LYS A 201 -107.07 32.47 -43.07
N ASP A 202 -107.94 32.10 -43.99
CA ASP A 202 -109.19 32.70 -44.43
C ASP A 202 -110.16 31.62 -44.92
N ASP A 203 -111.39 31.63 -44.40
CA ASP A 203 -112.57 31.07 -45.06
C ASP A 203 -113.77 31.89 -44.56
N PHE A 204 -113.92 33.10 -45.11
CA PHE A 204 -115.17 33.84 -45.05
C PHE A 204 -115.39 34.54 -46.40
N HIS A 205 -115.86 33.74 -47.37
CA HIS A 205 -116.69 34.21 -48.47
C HIS A 205 -118.15 34.21 -47.98
N GLY A 206 -118.80 35.38 -48.08
CA GLY A 206 -120.20 35.61 -47.72
C GLY A 206 -120.45 37.07 -47.45
#